data_AF-A0A8K0A7U4-F1
#
_entry.id   AF-A0A8K0A7U4-F1
#
_cell.length_a   1.000
_cell.length_b   1.000
_cell.length_c   1.000
_cell.angle_alpha   90.00
_cell.angle_beta   90.00
_cell.angle_gamma   90.00
#
_symmetry.space_group_name_H-M   'P 1'
#
loop_
_entity.id
_entity.type
_entity.pdbx_description
1 polymer ?
#
loop_
_entity_poly.entity_id
_entity_poly.type
_entity_poly.pdbx_seq_one_letter_code
_entity_poly.pdbx_strand_id
1 'polypeptide(L)'
;MIPNKYGDKLDLADNKKSGSGFTHMNVDKVDLVKNPEVLEVPWTWATLQPGDCIFIPSRYFHQVRSYGRSVAATIMWDPFREFNDSDCATRDIDKYTALSDVRLQWTYKKGDKVIDMGYMNVETMRNIFLDEMEDEELDKFTPEVLSILYAHNMLDEEEDEQLGEEHMEYVRKVFFRMDKDQKGYLTGEELRGLDIETLKLVTHLIEPAYGPIGENMGSRDEL
;
A
#
# COMPACT_ATOMS: atom_id res chain seq x y z
N MET A 1 -7.43 17.85 -10.87
CA MET A 1 -6.79 17.54 -9.57
C MET A 1 -7.28 18.55 -8.54
N ILE A 2 -7.59 18.08 -7.34
CA ILE A 2 -8.13 18.86 -6.24
C ILE A 2 -7.33 18.52 -4.98
N PRO A 3 -6.82 19.52 -4.23
CA PRO A 3 -6.12 19.27 -2.97
C PRO A 3 -7.03 18.62 -1.91
N ASN A 4 -6.46 17.75 -1.06
CA ASN A 4 -7.20 17.00 -0.04
C ASN A 4 -8.03 17.87 0.93
N LYS A 5 -7.61 19.13 1.16
CA LYS A 5 -8.30 20.08 2.06
C LYS A 5 -9.73 20.44 1.64
N TYR A 6 -10.16 20.03 0.45
CA TYR A 6 -11.54 20.21 -0.05
C TYR A 6 -12.35 18.91 -0.02
N GLY A 7 -11.83 17.83 0.58
CA GLY A 7 -12.49 16.52 0.58
C GLY A 7 -13.86 16.53 1.25
N ASP A 8 -14.06 17.40 2.25
CA ASP A 8 -15.35 17.66 2.93
C ASP A 8 -16.43 18.26 2.01
N LYS A 9 -16.01 18.88 0.90
CA LYS A 9 -16.90 19.46 -0.12
C LYS A 9 -17.20 18.50 -1.28
N LEU A 10 -16.61 17.31 -1.25
CA LEU A 10 -16.81 16.29 -2.28
C LEU A 10 -17.71 15.19 -1.73
N ASP A 11 -18.69 14.75 -2.53
CA ASP A 11 -19.57 13.60 -2.22
C ASP A 11 -18.76 12.30 -2.34
N LEU A 12 -17.90 12.05 -1.35
CA LEU A 12 -17.03 10.87 -1.28
C LEU A 12 -17.81 9.67 -0.74
N ALA A 13 -17.64 8.53 -1.40
CA ALA A 13 -18.16 7.26 -0.94
C ALA A 13 -17.38 6.81 0.30
N ASP A 14 -18.09 6.42 1.35
CA ASP A 14 -17.49 5.78 2.51
C ASP A 14 -17.18 4.31 2.15
N ASN A 15 -15.90 3.99 2.00
CA ASN A 15 -15.47 2.61 1.84
C ASN A 15 -14.19 2.38 2.65
N LYS A 16 -14.39 2.00 3.91
CA LYS A 16 -13.35 1.60 4.87
C LYS A 16 -12.35 0.57 4.31
N LYS A 17 -12.72 -0.21 3.28
CA LYS A 17 -11.92 -1.32 2.72
C LYS A 17 -11.34 -1.07 1.33
N SER A 18 -11.47 0.14 0.77
CA SER A 18 -11.01 0.43 -0.60
C SER A 18 -9.57 0.91 -0.71
N GLY A 19 -8.92 1.29 0.40
CA GLY A 19 -7.59 1.91 0.42
C GLY A 19 -7.51 3.26 -0.31
N SER A 20 -8.60 3.74 -0.92
CA SER A 20 -8.68 5.00 -1.66
C SER A 20 -10.12 5.51 -1.74
N GLY A 21 -10.32 6.80 -1.46
CA GLY A 21 -11.63 7.44 -1.60
C GLY A 21 -12.03 7.65 -3.06
N PHE A 22 -13.29 7.38 -3.39
CA PHE A 22 -13.87 7.71 -4.71
C PHE A 22 -15.18 8.48 -4.53
N THR A 23 -15.67 9.11 -5.59
CA THR A 23 -16.96 9.82 -5.58
C THR A 23 -17.94 9.16 -6.54
N HIS A 24 -19.22 9.14 -6.16
CA HIS A 24 -20.32 8.75 -7.06
C HIS A 24 -20.76 9.90 -7.98
N MET A 25 -20.23 11.10 -7.77
CA MET A 25 -20.54 12.27 -8.57
C MET A 25 -20.05 12.08 -10.00
N ASN A 26 -20.91 12.38 -10.97
CA ASN A 26 -20.46 12.52 -12.35
C ASN A 26 -19.67 13.83 -12.46
N VAL A 27 -18.34 13.74 -12.36
CA VAL A 27 -17.46 14.91 -12.40
C VAL A 27 -17.46 15.65 -13.75
N ASP A 28 -17.96 15.01 -14.81
CA ASP A 28 -18.13 15.62 -16.13
C ASP A 28 -19.45 16.38 -16.25
N LYS A 29 -20.40 16.13 -15.35
CA LYS A 29 -21.72 16.75 -15.30
C LYS A 29 -22.23 16.78 -13.87
N VAL A 30 -21.61 17.65 -13.06
CA VAL A 30 -21.92 17.78 -11.63
C VAL A 30 -23.34 18.32 -11.44
N ASP A 31 -24.14 17.64 -10.64
CA ASP A 31 -25.41 18.16 -10.15
C ASP A 31 -25.14 19.11 -8.97
N LEU A 32 -25.19 20.41 -9.24
CA LEU A 32 -24.94 21.47 -8.27
C LEU A 32 -26.13 21.74 -7.35
N VAL A 33 -27.31 21.21 -7.66
CA VAL A 33 -28.45 21.23 -6.72
C VAL A 33 -28.22 20.20 -5.63
N LYS A 34 -27.73 19.00 -6.00
CA LYS A 34 -27.34 17.96 -5.04
C LYS A 34 -26.03 18.30 -4.30
N ASN A 35 -25.04 18.89 -4.98
CA ASN A 35 -23.69 19.12 -4.45
C ASN A 35 -23.26 20.61 -4.57
N PRO A 36 -23.94 21.55 -3.88
CA PRO A 36 -23.68 22.97 -4.02
C PRO A 36 -22.28 23.39 -3.55
N GLU A 37 -21.73 22.70 -2.53
CA GLU A 37 -20.39 22.91 -1.94
C GLU A 37 -19.26 22.84 -2.98
N VAL A 38 -19.46 22.07 -4.06
CA VAL A 38 -18.46 21.88 -5.13
C VAL A 38 -18.13 23.20 -5.84
N LEU A 39 -19.03 24.20 -5.80
CA LEU A 39 -18.78 25.53 -6.35
C LEU A 39 -17.57 26.23 -5.71
N GLU A 40 -17.21 25.87 -4.49
CA GLU A 40 -16.11 26.46 -3.74
C GLU A 40 -14.78 25.71 -3.92
N VAL A 41 -14.77 24.66 -4.73
CA VAL A 41 -13.63 23.75 -4.88
C VAL A 41 -12.80 24.16 -6.10
N PRO A 42 -11.61 24.77 -5.91
CA PRO A 42 -10.70 25.01 -7.02
C PRO A 42 -10.11 23.69 -7.50
N TRP A 43 -9.96 23.57 -8.81
CA TRP A 43 -9.34 22.43 -9.45
C TRP A 43 -8.32 22.88 -10.49
N THR A 44 -7.29 22.07 -10.67
CA THR A 44 -6.29 22.23 -11.73
C THR A 44 -6.44 21.09 -12.74
N TRP A 45 -6.03 21.34 -13.97
CA TRP A 45 -6.03 20.32 -15.02
C TRP A 45 -4.79 20.43 -15.88
N ALA A 46 -4.44 19.31 -16.50
CA ALA A 46 -3.37 19.21 -17.47
C ALA A 46 -3.79 18.22 -18.55
N THR A 47 -3.24 18.37 -19.75
CA THR A 47 -3.32 17.37 -20.81
C THR A 47 -1.94 16.77 -20.98
N LEU A 48 -1.81 15.46 -20.78
CA LEU A 48 -0.55 14.74 -20.92
C LEU A 48 -0.38 14.26 -22.36
N GLN A 49 0.78 14.56 -22.94
CA GLN A 49 1.25 14.02 -24.21
C GLN A 49 2.24 12.87 -23.96
N PRO A 50 2.56 12.05 -24.98
CA PRO A 50 3.57 11.02 -24.85
C PRO A 50 4.91 11.60 -24.38
N GLY A 51 5.43 11.06 -23.27
CA GLY A 51 6.68 11.51 -22.65
C GLY A 51 6.50 12.50 -21.50
N ASP A 52 5.30 13.07 -21.33
CA ASP A 52 5.03 13.95 -20.19
C ASP A 52 4.90 13.14 -18.89
N CYS A 53 5.33 13.74 -17.79
CA CYS A 53 5.11 13.22 -16.44
C CYS A 53 4.33 14.25 -15.62
N ILE A 54 3.40 13.77 -14.79
CA ILE A 54 2.71 14.58 -13.80
C ILE A 54 2.97 14.02 -12.41
N PHE A 55 3.31 14.90 -11.49
CA PHE A 55 3.35 14.58 -10.08
C PHE A 55 1.99 14.89 -9.45
N ILE A 56 1.35 13.87 -8.88
CA ILE A 56 0.11 14.01 -8.12
C ILE A 56 0.49 13.84 -6.64
N PRO A 57 0.44 14.92 -5.83
CA PRO A 57 0.80 14.81 -4.42
C PRO A 57 -0.14 13.85 -3.67
N SER A 58 0.35 13.26 -2.58
CA SER A 58 -0.44 12.32 -1.77
C SER A 58 -1.79 12.91 -1.35
N ARG A 59 -2.82 12.05 -1.36
CA ARG A 59 -4.23 12.37 -1.05
C ARG A 59 -4.92 13.39 -1.98
N TYR A 60 -4.33 13.75 -3.11
CA TYR A 60 -5.03 14.59 -4.09
C TYR A 60 -6.12 13.79 -4.80
N PHE A 61 -7.32 14.37 -4.86
CA PHE A 61 -8.39 13.84 -5.70
C PHE A 61 -8.05 14.14 -7.16
N HIS A 62 -8.15 13.13 -8.02
CA HIS A 62 -7.86 13.26 -9.44
C HIS A 62 -8.85 12.44 -10.25
N GLN A 63 -9.19 12.96 -11.43
CA GLN A 63 -9.91 12.24 -12.45
C GLN A 63 -9.06 12.26 -13.72
N VAL A 64 -9.05 11.12 -14.41
CA VAL A 64 -8.31 10.92 -15.66
C VAL A 64 -9.32 10.63 -16.76
N ARG A 65 -9.17 11.31 -17.90
CA ARG A 65 -9.91 11.02 -19.13
C ARG A 65 -8.93 10.76 -20.26
N SER A 66 -9.11 9.63 -20.94
CA SER A 66 -8.34 9.27 -22.13
C SER A 66 -9.10 9.62 -23.40
N TYR A 67 -8.38 10.19 -24.38
CA TYR A 67 -8.90 10.44 -25.72
C TYR A 67 -8.22 9.47 -26.70
N GLY A 68 -8.94 8.42 -27.11
CA GLY A 68 -8.38 7.34 -27.95
C GLY A 68 -7.63 6.27 -27.16
N ARG A 69 -6.60 5.66 -27.76
CA ARG A 69 -5.78 4.64 -27.10
C ARG A 69 -4.69 5.32 -26.27
N SER A 70 -4.70 5.09 -24.96
CA SER A 70 -3.71 5.63 -24.02
C SER A 70 -2.99 4.50 -23.28
N VAL A 71 -1.68 4.66 -23.07
CA VAL A 71 -0.89 3.86 -22.13
C VAL A 71 -0.21 4.83 -21.19
N ALA A 72 -0.36 4.61 -19.89
CA ALA A 72 0.30 5.37 -18.83
C ALA A 72 0.91 4.39 -17.83
N ALA A 73 2.04 4.80 -17.24
CA ALA A 73 2.66 4.10 -16.14
C ALA A 73 2.67 5.01 -14.92
N THR A 74 2.37 4.46 -13.76
CA THR A 74 2.34 5.19 -12.49
C THR A 74 3.37 4.58 -11.55
N ILE A 75 4.16 5.43 -10.91
CA ILE A 75 5.01 5.05 -9.78
C ILE A 75 4.38 5.71 -8.56
N MET A 76 4.06 4.90 -7.55
CA MET A 76 3.54 5.37 -6.27
C MET A 76 4.67 5.31 -5.24
N TRP A 77 4.77 6.35 -4.43
CA TRP A 77 5.71 6.44 -3.33
C TRP A 77 4.94 6.66 -2.05
N ASP A 78 5.34 5.98 -0.99
CA ASP A 78 4.89 6.30 0.36
C ASP A 78 5.92 7.20 1.04
N PRO A 79 5.48 8.26 1.74
CA PRO A 79 6.39 9.09 2.51
C PRO A 79 6.99 8.27 3.65
N PHE A 80 8.31 8.34 3.80
CA PHE A 80 8.96 7.84 5.01
C PHE A 80 8.76 8.84 6.15
N ARG A 81 8.61 8.34 7.38
CA ARG A 81 8.62 9.19 8.59
C ARG A 81 9.95 9.93 8.74
N GLU A 82 11.04 9.25 8.40
CA GLU A 82 12.40 9.78 8.43
C GLU A 82 13.07 9.59 7.08
N PHE A 83 13.80 10.62 6.62
CA PHE A 83 14.60 10.56 5.40
C PHE A 83 16.07 10.55 5.78
N ASN A 84 16.76 9.44 5.49
CA ASN A 84 18.20 9.36 5.64
C ASN A 84 18.87 10.00 4.41
N ASP A 85 19.33 11.23 4.56
CA ASP A 85 19.99 12.01 3.51
C ASP A 85 21.51 11.85 3.48
N SER A 86 22.07 10.94 4.28
CA SER A 86 23.53 10.79 4.45
C SER A 86 24.29 10.50 3.16
N ASP A 87 23.64 9.91 2.14
CA ASP A 87 24.26 9.63 0.85
C ASP A 87 24.00 10.72 -0.22
N CYS A 88 23.07 11.65 0.00
CA CYS A 88 22.61 12.62 -1.00
C CYS A 88 23.75 13.49 -1.56
N ALA A 89 24.70 13.90 -0.72
CA ALA A 89 25.82 14.74 -1.13
C ALA A 89 26.86 14.00 -2.02
N THR A 90 26.88 12.68 -1.96
CA THR A 90 27.85 11.84 -2.68
C THR A 90 27.25 11.11 -3.87
N ARG A 91 25.92 11.12 -3.97
CA ARG A 91 25.19 10.40 -5.01
C ARG A 91 25.07 11.28 -6.25
N ASP A 92 25.48 10.73 -7.39
CA ASP A 92 25.30 11.37 -8.69
C ASP A 92 23.82 11.25 -9.10
N ILE A 93 23.02 12.26 -8.75
CA ILE A 93 21.59 12.32 -9.07
C ILE A 93 21.33 12.64 -10.55
N ASP A 94 22.33 13.17 -11.26
CA ASP A 94 22.25 13.48 -12.69
C ASP A 94 22.55 12.24 -13.56
N LYS A 95 23.09 11.18 -12.95
CA LYS A 95 23.28 9.89 -13.63
C LYS A 95 21.93 9.32 -14.07
N TYR A 96 21.78 9.16 -15.38
CA TYR A 96 20.65 8.46 -15.96
C TYR A 96 20.50 7.06 -15.35
N THR A 97 19.33 6.82 -14.77
CA THR A 97 18.89 5.51 -14.28
C THR A 97 17.68 5.09 -15.10
N ALA A 98 17.78 4.00 -15.84
CA ALA A 98 16.64 3.51 -16.59
C ALA A 98 15.55 3.03 -15.62
N LEU A 99 14.27 3.16 -16.00
CA LEU A 99 13.17 2.69 -15.15
C LEU A 99 13.27 1.18 -14.86
N SER A 100 13.87 0.40 -15.76
CA SER A 100 14.18 -1.02 -15.56
C SER A 100 15.17 -1.29 -14.43
N ASP A 101 15.99 -0.29 -14.08
CA ASP A 101 17.03 -0.38 -13.07
C ASP A 101 16.53 0.16 -11.71
N VAL A 102 15.35 0.80 -11.70
CA VAL A 102 14.71 1.27 -10.47
C VAL A 102 14.11 0.09 -9.73
N ARG A 103 14.52 -0.09 -8.47
CA ARG A 103 13.95 -1.11 -7.59
C ARG A 103 12.58 -0.65 -7.11
N LEU A 104 11.53 -1.16 -7.75
CA LEU A 104 10.15 -1.00 -7.29
C LEU A 104 9.79 -2.15 -6.33
N GLN A 105 9.10 -1.81 -5.24
CA GLN A 105 8.60 -2.82 -4.30
C GLN A 105 7.52 -3.65 -4.99
N TRP A 106 6.40 -3.04 -5.34
CA TRP A 106 5.29 -3.71 -6.01
C TRP A 106 5.36 -3.46 -7.53
N THR A 107 5.60 -4.50 -8.33
CA THR A 107 5.76 -4.40 -9.79
C THR A 107 5.31 -5.68 -10.51
N TYR A 108 4.96 -5.57 -11.79
CA TYR A 108 4.66 -6.71 -12.67
C TYR A 108 5.86 -7.66 -12.74
N LYS A 109 5.61 -8.95 -12.54
CA LYS A 109 6.48 -10.03 -13.01
C LYS A 109 6.03 -10.48 -14.40
N LYS A 110 6.97 -11.04 -15.16
CA LYS A 110 6.68 -11.53 -16.51
C LYS A 110 5.65 -12.67 -16.42
N GLY A 111 4.49 -12.47 -17.05
CA GLY A 111 3.38 -13.43 -17.03
C GLY A 111 2.20 -13.00 -16.18
N ASP A 112 2.35 -11.94 -15.38
CA ASP A 112 1.26 -11.39 -14.59
C ASP A 112 0.19 -10.78 -15.50
N LYS A 113 -1.07 -11.16 -15.26
CA LYS A 113 -2.24 -10.62 -15.98
C LYS A 113 -2.74 -9.32 -15.36
N VAL A 114 -2.49 -9.12 -14.06
CA VAL A 114 -2.88 -7.96 -13.26
C VAL A 114 -1.77 -7.67 -12.24
N ILE A 115 -1.58 -6.40 -11.86
CA ILE A 115 -0.94 -6.09 -10.58
C ILE A 115 -2.05 -6.09 -9.56
N ASP A 116 -1.90 -6.90 -8.52
CA ASP A 116 -2.63 -6.74 -7.27
C ASP A 116 -2.14 -5.39 -6.67
N MET A 117 -2.87 -4.32 -6.95
CA MET A 117 -2.55 -2.98 -6.44
C MET A 117 -3.08 -2.82 -5.03
N GLY A 118 -2.43 -1.97 -4.24
CA GLY A 118 -2.97 -1.47 -2.99
C GLY A 118 -2.29 -1.97 -1.72
N TYR A 119 -1.33 -2.90 -1.79
CA TYR A 119 -0.58 -3.28 -0.59
C TYR A 119 0.19 -2.11 0.00
N MET A 120 0.30 -2.11 1.32
CA MET A 120 1.11 -1.20 2.09
C MET A 120 2.57 -1.27 1.66
N ASN A 121 3.29 -0.15 1.79
CA ASN A 121 4.74 -0.16 1.74
C ASN A 121 5.29 -1.13 2.80
N VAL A 122 6.15 -2.04 2.36
CA VAL A 122 6.75 -3.07 3.23
C VAL A 122 7.60 -2.50 4.36
N GLU A 123 8.16 -1.30 4.20
CA GLU A 123 8.89 -0.61 5.27
C GLU A 123 7.93 -0.02 6.31
N THR A 124 6.73 0.40 5.90
CA THR A 124 5.66 0.73 6.85
C THR A 124 5.27 -0.49 7.66
N MET A 125 5.14 -1.66 7.01
CA MET A 125 4.85 -2.92 7.71
C MET A 125 5.95 -3.28 8.73
N ARG A 126 7.22 -3.12 8.36
CA ARG A 126 8.34 -3.29 9.30
C ARG A 126 8.21 -2.36 10.50
N ASN A 127 7.90 -1.09 10.27
CA ASN A 127 7.72 -0.12 11.34
C ASN A 127 6.52 -0.46 12.22
N ILE A 128 5.42 -0.98 11.67
CA ILE A 128 4.28 -1.46 12.47
C ILE A 128 4.74 -2.56 13.43
N PHE A 129 5.54 -3.53 12.98
CA PHE A 129 6.05 -4.58 13.89
C PHE A 129 6.96 -4.02 14.99
N LEU A 130 7.75 -3.00 14.68
CA LEU A 130 8.65 -2.37 15.64
C LEU A 130 7.89 -1.47 16.64
N ASP A 131 6.94 -0.68 16.13
CA ASP A 131 6.05 0.18 16.92
C ASP A 131 5.24 -0.70 17.89
N GLU A 132 4.68 -1.83 17.42
CA GLU A 132 3.96 -2.81 18.26
C GLU A 132 4.82 -3.36 19.40
N MET A 133 6.09 -3.70 19.12
CA MET A 133 7.01 -4.14 20.17
C MET A 133 7.34 -3.03 21.18
N GLU A 134 7.45 -1.79 20.72
CA GLU A 134 7.77 -0.64 21.58
C GLU A 134 6.57 -0.27 22.47
N ASP A 135 5.38 -0.21 21.88
CA ASP A 135 4.13 0.17 22.57
C ASP A 135 3.74 -0.85 23.66
N GLU A 136 3.96 -2.15 23.40
CA GLU A 136 3.68 -3.24 24.34
C GLU A 136 4.88 -3.61 25.24
N GLU A 137 5.97 -2.85 25.19
CA GLU A 137 7.22 -3.09 25.94
C GLU A 137 7.78 -4.52 25.77
N LEU A 138 7.69 -5.06 24.55
CA LEU A 138 8.08 -6.44 24.22
C LEU A 138 9.53 -6.54 23.74
N ASP A 139 10.30 -7.45 24.35
CA ASP A 139 11.62 -7.83 23.84
C ASP A 139 11.56 -8.80 22.64
N LYS A 140 10.41 -9.45 22.42
CA LYS A 140 10.24 -10.56 21.49
C LYS A 140 8.95 -10.43 20.69
N PHE A 141 9.09 -10.38 19.38
CA PHE A 141 7.98 -10.51 18.44
C PHE A 141 7.69 -11.99 18.19
N THR A 142 6.48 -12.46 18.53
CA THR A 142 6.08 -13.88 18.44
C THR A 142 4.90 -14.06 17.47
N PRO A 143 4.52 -15.30 17.13
CA PRO A 143 3.31 -15.55 16.33
C PRO A 143 2.05 -14.93 16.95
N GLU A 144 1.96 -14.86 18.27
CA GLU A 144 0.83 -14.27 18.99
C GLU A 144 0.75 -12.75 18.75
N VAL A 145 1.88 -12.04 18.75
CA VAL A 145 1.93 -10.60 18.41
C VAL A 145 1.52 -10.38 16.95
N LEU A 146 2.03 -11.21 16.03
CA LEU A 146 1.62 -11.14 14.62
C LEU A 146 0.12 -11.42 14.43
N SER A 147 -0.46 -12.25 15.31
CA SER A 147 -1.86 -12.63 15.24
C SER A 147 -2.80 -11.45 15.47
N ILE A 148 -2.42 -10.50 16.32
CA ILE A 148 -3.17 -9.26 16.58
C ILE A 148 -3.33 -8.46 15.29
N LEU A 149 -2.21 -8.25 14.58
CA LEU A 149 -2.20 -7.54 13.29
C LEU A 149 -2.98 -8.28 12.22
N TYR A 150 -2.92 -9.61 12.20
CA TYR A 150 -3.69 -10.43 11.27
C TYR A 150 -5.20 -10.31 11.53
N ALA A 151 -5.65 -10.42 12.79
CA ALA A 151 -7.06 -10.32 13.16
C ALA A 151 -7.63 -8.96 12.76
N HIS A 152 -6.92 -7.87 13.10
CA HIS A 152 -7.32 -6.50 12.79
C HIS A 152 -7.50 -6.26 11.28
N ASN A 153 -6.59 -6.77 10.45
CA ASN A 153 -6.60 -6.49 9.01
C ASN A 153 -7.45 -7.47 8.18
N MET A 154 -7.58 -8.73 8.61
CA MET A 154 -8.20 -9.78 7.80
C MET A 154 -9.61 -10.19 8.26
N LEU A 155 -9.92 -10.10 9.55
CA LEU A 155 -11.12 -10.72 10.11
C LEU A 155 -12.14 -9.72 10.66
N ASP A 156 -11.83 -8.42 10.67
CA ASP A 156 -12.60 -7.39 11.39
C ASP A 156 -12.88 -7.79 12.88
N GLU A 157 -12.02 -8.62 13.48
CA GLU A 157 -12.15 -9.08 14.87
C GLU A 157 -11.57 -8.03 15.83
N GLU A 158 -12.16 -7.91 17.03
CA GLU A 158 -11.63 -7.04 18.10
C GLU A 158 -10.36 -7.67 18.72
N GLU A 159 -9.44 -6.84 19.23
CA GLU A 159 -8.14 -7.25 19.81
C GLU A 159 -8.21 -8.31 20.93
N ASP A 160 -9.40 -8.53 21.50
CA ASP A 160 -9.66 -9.48 22.60
C ASP A 160 -10.31 -10.81 22.17
N GLU A 161 -10.67 -10.98 20.87
CA GLU A 161 -11.21 -12.24 20.38
C GLU A 161 -10.09 -13.24 20.07
N GLN A 162 -10.20 -14.45 20.63
CA GLN A 162 -9.25 -15.51 20.33
C GLN A 162 -9.46 -16.01 18.91
N LEU A 163 -8.46 -15.78 18.06
CA LEU A 163 -8.36 -16.39 16.74
C LEU A 163 -8.55 -17.91 16.82
N GLY A 164 -9.43 -18.44 15.98
CA GLY A 164 -9.59 -19.88 15.82
C GLY A 164 -8.27 -20.57 15.43
N GLU A 165 -8.10 -21.84 15.81
CA GLU A 165 -6.86 -22.60 15.57
C GLU A 165 -6.42 -22.64 14.10
N GLU A 166 -7.37 -22.64 13.16
CA GLU A 166 -7.06 -22.60 11.72
C GLU A 166 -6.33 -21.30 11.33
N HIS A 167 -6.81 -20.15 11.83
CA HIS A 167 -6.17 -18.86 11.61
C HIS A 167 -4.81 -18.77 12.32
N MET A 168 -4.72 -19.29 13.55
CA MET A 168 -3.44 -19.34 14.28
C MET A 168 -2.41 -20.25 13.60
N GLU A 169 -2.82 -21.39 13.03
CA GLU A 169 -1.91 -22.23 12.22
C GLU A 169 -1.39 -21.47 11.00
N TYR A 170 -2.26 -20.72 10.34
CA TYR A 170 -1.86 -19.85 9.23
C TYR A 170 -0.86 -18.77 9.69
N VAL A 171 -1.14 -18.04 10.77
CA VAL A 171 -0.24 -17.02 11.34
C VAL A 171 1.12 -17.62 11.68
N ARG A 172 1.17 -18.77 12.34
CA ARG A 172 2.44 -19.48 12.65
C ARG A 172 3.21 -19.83 11.38
N LYS A 173 2.52 -20.28 10.33
CA LYS A 173 3.13 -20.58 9.03
C LYS A 173 3.71 -19.33 8.36
N VAL A 174 3.07 -18.17 8.49
CA VAL A 174 3.60 -16.88 8.02
C VAL A 174 4.82 -16.49 8.83
N PHE A 175 4.69 -16.51 10.16
CA PHE A 175 5.76 -16.15 11.08
C PHE A 175 7.04 -16.95 10.83
N PHE A 176 6.92 -18.26 10.59
CA PHE A 176 8.05 -19.14 10.29
C PHE A 176 8.84 -18.73 9.03
N ARG A 177 8.24 -17.95 8.12
CA ARG A 177 8.96 -17.38 6.97
C ARG A 177 9.85 -16.21 7.36
N MET A 178 9.52 -15.53 8.44
CA MET A 178 10.32 -14.45 9.03
C MET A 178 11.42 -15.03 9.94
N ASP A 179 11.09 -16.00 10.78
CA ASP A 179 12.00 -16.68 11.70
C ASP A 179 12.76 -17.84 11.05
N LYS A 180 13.73 -17.48 10.19
CA LYS A 180 14.56 -18.42 9.42
C LYS A 180 15.35 -19.40 10.31
N ASP A 181 15.66 -19.01 11.54
CA ASP A 181 16.41 -19.79 12.52
C ASP A 181 15.50 -20.66 13.41
N GLN A 182 14.17 -20.54 13.28
CA GLN A 182 13.18 -21.32 14.02
C GLN A 182 13.28 -21.17 15.55
N LYS A 183 13.58 -19.96 16.03
CA LYS A 183 13.69 -19.63 17.46
C LYS A 183 12.33 -19.56 18.16
N GLY A 184 11.26 -19.36 17.40
CA GLY A 184 9.91 -19.07 17.86
C GLY A 184 9.67 -17.59 18.20
N TYR A 185 10.64 -16.71 17.96
CA TYR A 185 10.53 -15.26 18.16
C TYR A 185 11.55 -14.50 17.30
N LEU A 186 11.30 -13.20 17.09
CA LEU A 186 12.25 -12.26 16.49
C LEU A 186 12.52 -11.09 17.45
N THR A 187 13.76 -10.61 17.45
CA THR A 187 14.16 -9.37 18.13
C THR A 187 13.94 -8.15 17.22
N GLY A 188 13.92 -6.94 17.80
CA GLY A 188 13.84 -5.71 17.01
C GLY A 188 15.00 -5.52 16.02
N GLU A 189 16.19 -6.05 16.30
CA GLU A 189 17.31 -6.04 15.34
C GLU A 189 17.04 -6.98 14.15
N GLU A 190 16.52 -8.17 14.41
CA GLU A 190 16.15 -9.13 13.35
C GLU A 190 15.00 -8.60 12.50
N LEU A 191 13.99 -7.95 13.11
CA LEU A 191 12.92 -7.28 12.39
C LEU A 191 13.46 -6.16 11.50
N ARG A 192 14.42 -5.35 11.97
CA ARG A 192 15.11 -4.34 11.13
C ARG A 192 15.92 -4.98 9.99
N GLY A 193 16.44 -6.18 10.21
CA GLY A 193 17.24 -6.94 9.25
C GLY A 193 16.44 -7.73 8.21
N LEU A 194 15.10 -7.84 8.32
CA LEU A 194 14.30 -8.61 7.36
C LEU A 194 14.45 -8.06 5.94
N ASP A 195 14.68 -8.97 4.98
CA ASP A 195 14.76 -8.59 3.58
C ASP A 195 13.38 -8.22 3.00
N ILE A 196 13.39 -7.38 1.97
CA ILE A 196 12.17 -6.86 1.33
C ILE A 196 11.28 -7.99 0.79
N GLU A 197 11.83 -9.12 0.31
CA GLU A 197 10.99 -10.20 -0.23
C GLU A 197 10.26 -10.95 0.89
N THR A 198 10.89 -11.10 2.05
CA THR A 198 10.23 -11.62 3.26
C THR A 198 9.13 -10.68 3.72
N LEU A 199 9.36 -9.37 3.75
CA LEU A 199 8.31 -8.41 4.12
C LEU A 199 7.15 -8.39 3.13
N LYS A 200 7.43 -8.43 1.81
CA LYS A 200 6.38 -8.53 0.80
C LYS A 200 5.51 -9.77 1.00
N LEU A 201 6.13 -10.90 1.30
CA LEU A 201 5.42 -12.13 1.59
C LEU A 201 4.49 -11.94 2.79
N VAL A 202 4.99 -11.38 3.89
CA VAL A 202 4.18 -11.15 5.10
C VAL A 202 3.04 -10.18 4.81
N THR A 203 3.32 -9.02 4.19
CA THR A 203 2.30 -8.02 3.80
C THR A 203 1.20 -8.65 2.95
N HIS A 204 1.54 -9.46 1.94
CA HIS A 204 0.55 -10.18 1.12
C HIS A 204 -0.38 -11.11 1.92
N LEU A 205 0.07 -11.60 3.07
CA LEU A 205 -0.64 -12.61 3.85
C LEU A 205 -1.47 -12.00 4.98
N ILE A 206 -1.14 -10.78 5.42
CA ILE A 206 -1.83 -10.07 6.52
C ILE A 206 -2.56 -8.80 6.06
N GLU A 207 -2.55 -8.49 4.76
CA GLU A 207 -3.28 -7.37 4.18
C GLU A 207 -3.99 -7.77 2.87
N PRO A 208 -5.28 -7.44 2.70
CA PRO A 208 -5.95 -7.63 1.42
C PRO A 208 -5.46 -6.61 0.38
N ALA A 209 -5.52 -6.96 -0.91
CA ALA A 209 -5.23 -6.01 -1.97
C ALA A 209 -6.32 -4.92 -2.03
N TYR A 210 -5.93 -3.65 -1.89
CA TYR A 210 -6.81 -2.50 -2.08
C TYR A 210 -6.90 -2.14 -3.57
N GLY A 211 -7.59 -3.00 -4.33
CA GLY A 211 -7.76 -2.87 -5.78
C GLY A 211 -8.60 -4.00 -6.40
N PRO A 212 -8.87 -3.98 -7.72
CA PRO A 212 -9.57 -5.08 -8.38
C PRO A 212 -8.72 -6.36 -8.32
N ILE A 213 -9.22 -7.37 -7.61
CA ILE A 213 -8.62 -8.70 -7.51
C ILE A 213 -9.05 -9.50 -8.76
N GLY A 214 -8.10 -10.11 -9.47
CA GLY A 214 -8.43 -10.98 -10.60
C GLY A 214 -9.25 -12.19 -10.13
N GLU A 215 -10.43 -12.43 -10.73
CA GLU A 215 -11.20 -13.65 -10.46
C GLU A 215 -10.37 -14.90 -10.86
N ASN A 216 -10.25 -15.88 -9.95
CA ASN A 216 -9.48 -17.13 -10.05
C ASN A 216 -7.95 -16.99 -10.06
N MET A 217 -7.34 -17.02 -8.86
CA MET A 217 -5.97 -17.51 -8.70
C MET A 217 -6.01 -19.04 -8.54
N GLY A 218 -5.91 -19.78 -9.65
CA GLY A 218 -5.52 -21.20 -9.59
C GLY A 218 -4.15 -21.35 -8.90
N SER A 219 -3.78 -22.58 -8.51
CA SER A 219 -2.51 -22.85 -7.81
C SER A 219 -1.37 -22.11 -8.51
N ARG A 220 -0.72 -21.22 -7.76
CA ARG A 220 0.51 -20.53 -8.15
C ARG A 220 1.65 -21.56 -8.15
N ASP A 221 1.57 -22.54 -9.04
CA ASP A 221 2.63 -23.51 -9.27
C ASP A 221 3.64 -22.94 -10.28
N GLU A 222 4.87 -22.82 -9.78
CA GLU A 222 6.16 -23.05 -10.45
C GLU A 222 6.32 -22.55 -11.90
N LEU A 223 7.00 -21.40 -12.06
CA LEU A 223 8.03 -21.16 -13.09
C LEU A 223 9.05 -20.12 -12.61
#